data_AF-A0A1D2M475-F1
#
_entry.id   AF-A0A1D2M475-F1
#
_cell.length_a   1.000
_cell.length_b   1.000
_cell.length_c   1.000
_cell.angle_alpha   90.00
_cell.angle_beta   90.00
_cell.angle_gamma   90.00
#
_symmetry.space_group_name_H-M   'P 1'
#
loop_
_entity.id
_entity.type
_entity.pdbx_description
1 polymer ?
#
loop_
_entity_poly.entity_id
_entity_poly.type
_entity_poly.pdbx_seq_one_letter_code
_entity_poly.pdbx_strand_id
1 'polypeptide(L)'
;LSGEGVFWISLPRAGTRPNYPSGRGPPPIQAAEVPEMDSHDNEYSLLEMVDAGNTRCPCPFVPTTVPPELQTKRPVEIEGRRSHVLQMLIGWVILVPLSFFVARFYKETFSKVFFLQEFWWYTIHFLCLATTLIFTAGGIYALKIKRSTGPEYEIVWTDATTIHIYFGYGLIASFILHLLLGAFRAYDMEIRMIQISLHWGLGWLEYAVANVVIMSSMGIPSGILNCTSLVVYIAFLAVQLMFTLGMEVHIRRVDDELALQPPRSYLPSPVMRLFHRDAPHANFRMWILGFFFLVCVAFFTALHLTMDFGFEFSPASQPS
;
A
#
# COMPACT_ATOMS: atom_id res chain seq x y z
N LEU A 1 -37.80 -17.07 -7.17
CA LEU A 1 -36.48 -17.20 -7.82
C LEU A 1 -35.46 -16.62 -6.86
N SER A 2 -35.10 -17.43 -5.87
CA SER A 2 -34.05 -17.17 -4.90
C SER A 2 -32.70 -17.56 -5.51
N GLY A 3 -31.65 -16.84 -5.14
CA GLY A 3 -30.29 -17.10 -5.61
C GLY A 3 -29.32 -16.14 -4.94
N GLU A 4 -29.21 -16.25 -3.62
CA GLU A 4 -28.24 -15.53 -2.80
C GLU A 4 -26.82 -16.03 -3.10
N GLY A 5 -25.95 -15.13 -3.56
CA GLY A 5 -24.51 -15.34 -3.67
C GLY A 5 -23.78 -14.60 -2.56
N VAL A 6 -23.81 -15.12 -1.34
CA VAL A 6 -23.03 -14.59 -0.21
C VAL A 6 -21.59 -15.12 -0.33
N PHE A 7 -20.66 -14.21 -0.61
CA PHE A 7 -19.24 -14.48 -0.76
C PHE A 7 -18.57 -14.56 0.62
N TRP A 8 -18.33 -15.77 1.13
CA TRP A 8 -17.64 -15.97 2.40
C TRP A 8 -16.11 -15.98 2.19
N ILE A 9 -15.44 -14.99 2.79
CA ILE A 9 -13.98 -15.00 2.97
C ILE A 9 -13.68 -15.99 4.10
N SER A 10 -13.15 -17.17 3.76
CA SER A 10 -12.70 -18.15 4.74
C SER A 10 -11.39 -17.69 5.39
N LEU A 11 -11.45 -17.38 6.68
CA LEU A 11 -10.25 -17.26 7.54
C LEU A 11 -9.59 -18.65 7.68
N PRO A 12 -8.25 -18.74 7.80
CA PRO A 12 -7.59 -20.01 8.05
C PRO A 12 -7.99 -20.56 9.42
N ARG A 13 -8.49 -21.79 9.42
CA ARG A 13 -8.89 -22.55 10.61
C ARG A 13 -7.62 -22.96 11.37
N ALA A 14 -7.53 -22.60 12.65
CA ALA A 14 -6.51 -23.13 13.54
C ALA A 14 -6.60 -24.67 13.58
N GLY A 15 -5.44 -25.32 13.52
CA GLY A 15 -5.27 -26.71 13.11
C GLY A 15 -6.06 -27.76 13.91
N THR A 16 -6.66 -28.68 13.18
CA THR A 16 -7.00 -30.02 13.66
C THR A 16 -5.94 -31.00 13.15
N ARG A 17 -5.23 -31.66 14.07
CA ARG A 17 -4.27 -32.73 13.74
C ARG A 17 -4.99 -33.86 13.00
N PRO A 18 -4.40 -34.45 11.94
CA PRO A 18 -4.96 -35.63 11.31
C PRO A 18 -4.78 -36.85 12.24
N ASN A 19 -5.88 -37.58 12.45
CA ASN A 19 -5.85 -38.94 13.00
C ASN A 19 -5.30 -39.88 11.91
N TYR A 20 -4.11 -40.44 12.14
CA TYR A 20 -3.56 -41.50 11.30
C TYR A 20 -4.22 -42.85 11.66
N PRO A 21 -4.62 -43.67 10.67
CA PRO A 21 -5.05 -45.03 10.92
C PRO A 21 -3.88 -45.88 11.39
N SER A 22 -4.08 -46.64 12.46
CA SER A 22 -3.16 -47.64 12.97
C SER A 22 -2.98 -48.79 11.96
N GLY A 23 -1.86 -48.79 11.22
CA GLY A 23 -1.52 -49.85 10.27
C GLY A 23 -0.02 -50.08 10.19
N ARG A 24 0.42 -51.27 10.65
CA ARG A 24 1.73 -51.94 10.54
C ARG A 24 2.98 -51.06 10.40
N GLY A 25 3.75 -51.03 11.48
CA GLY A 25 5.03 -50.33 11.56
C GLY A 25 6.10 -50.88 10.60
N PRO A 26 7.00 -50.01 10.11
CA PRO A 26 8.21 -50.41 9.40
C PRO A 26 9.23 -51.06 10.37
N PRO A 27 10.20 -51.83 9.84
CA PRO A 27 11.25 -52.45 10.64
C PRO A 27 12.14 -51.39 11.33
N PRO A 28 12.77 -51.74 12.47
CA PRO A 28 13.56 -50.81 13.26
C PRO A 28 14.78 -50.32 12.47
N ILE A 29 14.83 -49.01 12.25
CA ILE A 29 16.01 -48.29 11.79
C ILE A 29 16.95 -48.17 12.99
N GLN A 30 18.19 -48.66 12.84
CA GLN A 30 19.25 -48.48 13.83
C GLN A 30 19.49 -46.98 14.02
N ALA A 31 19.42 -46.54 15.28
CA ALA A 31 19.71 -45.17 15.68
C ALA A 31 21.18 -44.86 15.39
N ALA A 32 21.43 -43.98 14.42
CA ALA A 32 22.71 -43.29 14.32
C ALA A 32 22.76 -42.25 15.45
N GLU A 33 23.83 -42.29 16.25
CA GLU A 33 24.12 -41.27 17.26
C GLU A 33 24.20 -39.90 16.60
N VAL A 34 23.30 -39.00 17.01
CA VAL A 34 23.35 -37.58 16.66
C VAL A 34 24.35 -36.93 17.62
N PRO A 35 25.39 -36.23 17.14
CA PRO A 35 26.30 -35.51 18.02
C PRO A 35 25.53 -34.41 18.75
N GLU A 36 25.69 -34.34 20.07
CA GLU A 36 25.24 -33.22 20.89
C GLU A 36 25.88 -31.93 20.36
N MET A 37 25.06 -31.05 19.78
CA MET A 37 25.50 -29.74 19.31
C MET A 37 25.47 -28.79 20.50
N ASP A 38 26.66 -28.48 21.00
CA ASP A 38 26.91 -27.63 22.16
C ASP A 38 26.34 -26.23 21.95
N SER A 39 25.52 -25.76 22.89
CA SER A 39 24.63 -24.60 22.74
C SER A 39 25.26 -23.25 23.12
N HIS A 40 26.59 -23.15 23.10
CA HIS A 40 27.30 -22.08 23.82
C HIS A 40 27.92 -20.94 23.00
N ASP A 41 27.90 -20.94 21.66
CA ASP A 41 28.64 -19.94 20.86
C ASP A 41 27.80 -19.23 19.79
N ASN A 42 26.87 -18.36 20.17
CA ASN A 42 26.21 -17.48 19.18
C ASN A 42 25.90 -16.06 19.70
N GLU A 43 26.70 -15.54 20.62
CA GLU A 43 26.85 -14.09 20.79
C GLU A 43 27.96 -13.58 19.85
N TYR A 44 27.70 -13.61 18.54
CA TYR A 44 28.51 -12.80 17.64
C TYR A 44 28.14 -11.33 17.87
N SER A 45 29.10 -10.59 18.41
CA SER A 45 28.99 -9.15 18.64
C SER A 45 28.65 -8.42 17.35
N LEU A 46 27.56 -7.66 17.39
CA LEU A 46 27.06 -6.80 16.30
C LEU A 46 28.13 -5.85 15.73
N LEU A 47 29.21 -5.61 16.49
CA LEU A 47 30.37 -4.82 16.09
C LEU A 47 31.30 -5.53 15.10
N GLU A 48 31.41 -6.86 15.10
CA GLU A 48 32.31 -7.57 14.16
C GLU A 48 31.72 -7.74 12.75
N MET A 49 30.40 -7.57 12.58
CA MET A 49 29.77 -7.60 11.24
C MET A 49 30.01 -6.33 10.41
N VAL A 50 30.63 -5.29 10.98
CA VAL A 50 30.81 -3.98 10.34
C VAL A 50 32.16 -3.84 9.61
N ASP A 51 33.16 -4.70 9.89
CA ASP A 51 34.56 -4.41 9.51
C ASP A 51 35.10 -5.13 8.25
N ALA A 52 34.24 -5.79 7.46
CA ALA A 52 34.70 -6.53 6.28
C ALA A 52 34.19 -5.93 4.97
N GLY A 53 34.65 -4.73 4.58
CA GLY A 53 34.64 -4.24 3.18
C GLY A 53 33.32 -4.33 2.39
N ASN A 54 32.19 -4.50 3.08
CA ASN A 54 30.91 -4.83 2.48
C ASN A 54 30.16 -3.53 2.27
N THR A 55 30.13 -3.04 1.05
CA THR A 55 29.41 -1.82 0.64
C THR A 55 27.88 -1.97 0.72
N ARG A 56 27.38 -3.09 1.26
CA ARG A 56 25.97 -3.26 1.62
C ARG A 56 25.72 -2.47 2.89
N CYS A 57 24.79 -1.51 2.82
CA CYS A 57 24.23 -0.89 4.03
C CYS A 57 23.91 -1.98 5.06
N PRO A 58 24.27 -1.80 6.34
CA PRO A 58 23.92 -2.76 7.39
C PRO A 58 22.39 -2.76 7.52
N CYS A 59 21.74 -3.64 6.76
CA CYS A 59 20.36 -4.01 6.96
C CYS A 59 20.38 -5.17 7.96
N PRO A 60 19.92 -4.99 9.21
CA PRO A 60 20.08 -5.97 10.29
C PRO A 60 19.19 -7.23 10.16
N PHE A 61 18.76 -7.62 8.95
CA PHE A 61 17.72 -8.66 8.77
C PHE A 61 17.97 -9.70 7.66
N VAL A 62 19.18 -9.84 7.12
CA VAL A 62 19.42 -10.85 6.05
C VAL A 62 20.54 -11.82 6.44
N PRO A 63 20.22 -13.07 6.83
CA PRO A 63 21.20 -14.13 6.98
C PRO A 63 21.86 -14.47 5.63
N THR A 64 23.15 -14.76 5.67
CA THR A 64 23.97 -15.12 4.52
C THR A 64 23.62 -16.50 3.94
N THR A 65 23.23 -16.48 2.67
CA THR A 65 23.54 -17.44 1.58
C THR A 65 23.12 -18.91 1.73
N VAL A 66 21.95 -19.23 1.17
CA VAL A 66 21.60 -20.56 0.63
C VAL A 66 22.29 -20.74 -0.75
N PRO A 67 22.74 -21.96 -1.14
CA PRO A 67 23.42 -22.20 -2.42
C PRO A 67 22.63 -21.71 -3.67
N PRO A 68 23.30 -21.18 -4.70
CA PRO A 68 22.66 -20.55 -5.86
C PRO A 68 21.81 -21.51 -6.71
N GLU A 69 22.14 -22.81 -6.70
CA GLU A 69 21.40 -23.86 -7.40
C GLU A 69 20.00 -24.11 -6.79
N LEU A 70 19.78 -23.71 -5.53
CA LEU A 70 18.49 -23.73 -4.84
C LEU A 70 17.75 -22.38 -4.89
N GLN A 71 18.35 -21.35 -5.49
CA GLN A 71 17.84 -19.96 -5.47
C GLN A 71 17.03 -19.55 -6.70
N THR A 72 16.98 -20.36 -7.77
CA THR A 72 16.20 -20.00 -8.96
C THR A 72 14.70 -20.18 -8.70
N LYS A 73 14.10 -19.19 -8.03
CA LYS A 73 12.65 -19.07 -7.92
C LYS A 73 12.05 -19.13 -9.31
N ARG A 74 10.95 -19.89 -9.45
CA ARG A 74 10.29 -20.04 -10.75
C ARG A 74 9.89 -18.66 -11.29
N PRO A 75 10.01 -18.39 -12.60
CA PRO A 75 9.62 -17.11 -13.20
C PRO A 75 8.22 -16.64 -12.82
N VAL A 76 7.27 -17.57 -12.68
CA VAL A 76 5.88 -17.32 -12.27
C VAL A 76 5.76 -16.70 -10.87
N GLU A 77 6.68 -17.03 -9.96
CA GLU A 77 6.65 -16.51 -8.59
C GLU A 77 7.14 -15.07 -8.47
N ILE A 78 8.12 -14.70 -9.29
CA ILE A 78 8.65 -13.34 -9.36
C ILE A 78 7.58 -12.43 -9.98
N GLU A 79 6.93 -12.91 -11.03
CA GLU A 79 5.91 -12.16 -11.75
C GLU A 79 4.66 -11.87 -10.89
N GLY A 80 4.16 -12.85 -10.13
CA GLY A 80 3.01 -12.63 -9.24
C GLY A 80 3.27 -11.59 -8.14
N ARG A 81 4.49 -11.55 -7.58
CA ARG A 81 4.89 -10.55 -6.58
C ARG A 81 5.09 -9.18 -7.21
N ARG A 82 5.74 -9.12 -8.37
CA ARG A 82 5.93 -7.89 -9.13
C ARG A 82 4.59 -7.27 -9.48
N SER A 83 3.66 -8.08 -9.99
CA SER A 83 2.29 -7.66 -10.29
C SER A 83 1.56 -7.15 -9.04
N HIS A 84 1.66 -7.85 -7.91
CA HIS A 84 1.10 -7.38 -6.64
C HIS A 84 1.62 -5.98 -6.25
N VAL A 85 2.94 -5.80 -6.23
CA VAL A 85 3.57 -4.54 -5.85
C VAL A 85 3.17 -3.41 -6.81
N LEU A 86 3.23 -3.66 -8.12
CA LEU A 86 2.84 -2.66 -9.13
C LEU A 86 1.41 -2.19 -8.95
N GLN A 87 0.47 -3.12 -8.77
CA GLN A 87 -0.93 -2.78 -8.59
C GLN A 87 -1.17 -2.02 -7.28
N MET A 88 -0.52 -2.42 -6.18
CA MET A 88 -0.62 -1.70 -4.91
C MET A 88 -0.04 -0.29 -5.00
N LEU A 89 1.09 -0.11 -5.69
CA LEU A 89 1.67 1.22 -5.91
C LEU A 89 0.75 2.09 -6.79
N ILE A 90 0.21 1.59 -7.90
CA ILE A 90 -0.73 2.38 -8.72
C ILE A 90 -1.93 2.85 -7.89
N GLY A 91 -2.53 1.96 -7.11
CA GLY A 91 -3.65 2.30 -6.24
C GLY A 91 -3.28 3.32 -5.16
N TRP A 92 -2.31 2.97 -4.31
CA TRP A 92 -2.04 3.70 -3.07
C TRP A 92 -1.05 4.85 -3.21
N VAL A 93 -0.20 4.86 -4.25
CA VAL A 93 0.79 5.92 -4.48
C VAL A 93 0.27 6.93 -5.50
N ILE A 94 -0.54 6.53 -6.49
CA ILE A 94 -1.03 7.46 -7.51
C ILE A 94 -2.49 7.84 -7.24
N LEU A 95 -3.40 6.86 -7.25
CA LEU A 95 -4.84 7.11 -7.31
C LEU A 95 -5.41 7.66 -5.99
N VAL A 96 -5.00 7.12 -4.84
CA VAL A 96 -5.48 7.61 -3.53
C VAL A 96 -5.04 9.05 -3.25
N PRO A 97 -3.75 9.43 -3.41
CA PRO A 97 -3.34 10.83 -3.24
C PRO A 97 -4.04 11.78 -4.21
N LEU A 98 -4.17 11.40 -5.48
CA LEU A 98 -4.92 12.18 -6.47
C LEU A 98 -6.37 12.39 -6.02
N SER A 99 -7.01 11.33 -5.53
CA SER A 99 -8.38 11.38 -5.02
C SER A 99 -8.53 12.33 -3.84
N PHE A 100 -7.60 12.32 -2.88
CA PHE A 100 -7.61 13.24 -1.73
C PHE A 100 -7.38 14.68 -2.17
N PHE A 101 -6.43 14.88 -3.09
CA PHE A 101 -6.06 16.20 -3.59
C PHE A 101 -7.25 16.86 -4.31
N VAL A 102 -7.92 16.13 -5.20
CA VAL A 102 -9.13 16.59 -5.91
C VAL A 102 -10.26 16.87 -4.92
N ALA A 103 -10.57 15.93 -4.05
CA ALA A 103 -11.67 16.07 -3.10
C ALA A 103 -11.45 17.20 -2.10
N ARG A 104 -10.20 17.54 -1.74
CA ARG A 104 -9.93 18.65 -0.83
C ARG A 104 -9.93 20.00 -1.54
N PHE A 105 -9.26 20.11 -2.67
CA PHE A 105 -8.86 21.41 -3.22
C PHE A 105 -9.63 21.85 -4.47
N TYR A 106 -10.39 20.95 -5.11
CA TYR A 106 -10.98 21.20 -6.43
C TYR A 106 -12.51 21.22 -6.45
N LYS A 107 -13.17 21.19 -5.28
CA LYS A 107 -14.64 21.22 -5.20
C LYS A 107 -15.25 22.41 -5.94
N GLU A 108 -14.63 23.59 -5.80
CA GLU A 108 -15.10 24.83 -6.45
C GLU A 108 -14.68 24.92 -7.91
N THR A 109 -13.56 24.30 -8.27
CA THR A 109 -13.03 24.32 -9.65
C THR A 109 -13.93 23.50 -10.57
N PHE A 110 -14.46 22.37 -10.07
CA PHE A 110 -15.38 21.49 -10.80
C PHE A 110 -16.85 21.70 -10.42
N SER A 111 -17.22 22.92 -10.04
CA SER A 111 -18.55 23.24 -9.55
C SER A 111 -19.63 23.32 -10.63
N LYS A 112 -19.23 23.67 -11.86
CA LYS A 112 -20.15 23.94 -12.98
C LYS A 112 -20.45 22.73 -13.85
N VAL A 113 -19.58 21.73 -13.79
CA VAL A 113 -19.73 20.55 -14.62
C VAL A 113 -20.46 19.52 -13.78
N PHE A 114 -21.60 19.07 -14.30
CA PHE A 114 -22.41 18.01 -13.71
C PHE A 114 -22.25 16.75 -14.56
N PHE A 115 -22.05 15.60 -13.91
CA PHE A 115 -22.07 14.29 -14.56
C PHE A 115 -22.88 13.35 -13.68
N LEU A 116 -23.91 12.71 -14.25
CA LEU A 116 -24.82 11.81 -13.52
C LEU A 116 -25.44 12.46 -12.26
N GLN A 117 -25.80 13.74 -12.34
CA GLN A 117 -26.37 14.54 -11.23
C GLN A 117 -25.43 14.79 -10.04
N GLU A 118 -24.16 14.40 -10.13
CA GLU A 118 -23.14 14.71 -9.14
C GLU A 118 -22.09 15.67 -9.71
N PHE A 119 -21.37 16.36 -8.82
CA PHE A 119 -20.29 17.27 -9.20
C PHE A 119 -19.07 16.50 -9.70
N TRP A 120 -18.37 17.02 -10.70
CA TRP A 120 -17.22 16.35 -11.31
C TRP A 120 -16.08 16.00 -10.34
N TRP A 121 -15.81 16.84 -9.33
CA TRP A 121 -14.80 16.53 -8.31
C TRP A 121 -15.15 15.24 -7.54
N TYR A 122 -16.44 15.01 -7.27
CA TYR A 122 -16.92 13.83 -6.54
C TYR A 122 -16.81 12.59 -7.42
N THR A 123 -17.17 12.71 -8.70
CA THR A 123 -17.00 11.63 -9.68
C THR A 123 -15.53 11.24 -9.82
N ILE A 124 -14.61 12.20 -9.95
CA ILE A 124 -13.17 11.92 -10.04
C ILE A 124 -12.67 11.24 -8.75
N HIS A 125 -13.05 11.77 -7.58
CA HIS A 125 -12.70 11.20 -6.28
C HIS A 125 -13.16 9.73 -6.17
N PHE A 126 -14.44 9.46 -6.44
CA PHE A 126 -15.02 8.14 -6.39
C PHE A 126 -14.37 7.19 -7.40
N LEU A 127 -14.21 7.61 -8.66
CA LEU A 127 -13.58 6.77 -9.69
C LEU A 127 -12.14 6.41 -9.32
N CYS A 128 -11.34 7.35 -8.81
CA CYS A 128 -9.98 7.05 -8.37
C CYS A 128 -9.97 5.98 -7.25
N LEU A 129 -10.88 6.07 -6.28
CA LEU A 129 -10.96 5.09 -5.19
C LEU A 129 -11.54 3.75 -5.64
N ALA A 130 -12.53 3.74 -6.53
CA ALA A 130 -13.06 2.51 -7.13
C ALA A 130 -12.00 1.80 -7.97
N THR A 131 -11.22 2.54 -8.77
CA THR A 131 -10.08 1.98 -9.51
C THR A 131 -8.98 1.48 -8.56
N THR A 132 -8.72 2.18 -7.45
CA THR A 132 -7.82 1.70 -6.38
C THR A 132 -8.28 0.35 -5.82
N LEU A 133 -9.58 0.17 -5.58
CA LEU A 133 -10.13 -1.09 -5.11
C LEU A 133 -9.92 -2.22 -6.15
N ILE A 134 -10.10 -1.94 -7.44
CA ILE A 134 -9.84 -2.90 -8.53
C ILE A 134 -8.37 -3.31 -8.55
N PHE A 135 -7.44 -2.36 -8.50
CA PHE A 135 -6.00 -2.66 -8.44
C PHE A 135 -5.62 -3.42 -7.17
N THR A 136 -6.22 -3.07 -6.03
CA THR A 136 -5.99 -3.78 -4.77
C THR A 136 -6.46 -5.24 -4.86
N ALA A 137 -7.65 -5.47 -5.41
CA ALA A 137 -8.19 -6.81 -5.62
C ALA A 137 -7.33 -7.61 -6.63
N GLY A 138 -6.93 -6.99 -7.73
CA GLY A 138 -6.04 -7.60 -8.72
C GLY A 138 -4.66 -7.94 -8.15
N GLY A 139 -4.11 -7.08 -7.29
CA GLY A 139 -2.84 -7.32 -6.61
C GLY A 139 -2.91 -8.48 -5.62
N ILE A 140 -4.02 -8.63 -4.88
CA ILE A 140 -4.24 -9.83 -4.03
C ILE A 140 -4.41 -11.08 -4.91
N TYR A 141 -5.18 -10.96 -5.99
CA TYR A 141 -5.44 -12.07 -6.90
C TYR A 141 -4.16 -12.61 -7.54
N ALA A 142 -3.21 -11.73 -7.91
CA ALA A 142 -1.89 -12.10 -8.39
C ALA A 142 -1.12 -12.98 -7.38
N LEU A 143 -1.22 -12.68 -6.08
CA LEU A 143 -0.64 -13.53 -5.02
C LEU A 143 -1.39 -14.86 -4.86
N LYS A 144 -2.71 -14.88 -5.08
CA LYS A 144 -3.52 -16.11 -4.99
C LYS A 144 -3.18 -17.09 -6.12
N ILE A 145 -3.06 -16.62 -7.36
CA ILE A 145 -2.65 -17.45 -8.51
C ILE A 145 -1.31 -18.13 -8.23
N LYS A 146 -0.35 -17.37 -7.69
CA LYS A 146 0.96 -17.90 -7.26
C LYS A 146 0.78 -19.06 -6.26
N ARG A 147 -0.05 -18.88 -5.23
CA ARG A 147 -0.26 -19.92 -4.20
C ARG A 147 -0.89 -21.20 -4.76
N SER A 148 -1.71 -21.11 -5.80
CA SER A 148 -2.38 -22.27 -6.41
C SER A 148 -1.54 -23.06 -7.42
N THR A 149 -0.43 -22.50 -7.92
CA THR A 149 0.34 -23.09 -9.04
C THR A 149 1.73 -23.60 -8.66
N GLY A 150 2.17 -23.38 -7.41
CA GLY A 150 3.45 -23.87 -6.88
C GLY A 150 3.28 -24.94 -5.79
N PRO A 151 4.33 -25.72 -5.48
CA PRO A 151 4.40 -26.52 -4.25
C PRO A 151 4.16 -25.59 -3.05
N GLU A 152 3.57 -26.11 -1.97
CA GLU A 152 3.21 -25.33 -0.77
C GLU A 152 4.35 -24.40 -0.35
N TYR A 153 4.25 -23.13 -0.74
CA TYR A 153 5.25 -22.14 -0.40
C TYR A 153 5.00 -21.77 1.05
N GLU A 154 5.92 -22.19 1.92
CA GLU A 154 5.91 -21.79 3.31
C GLU A 154 6.16 -20.28 3.38
N ILE A 155 5.18 -19.54 3.91
CA ILE A 155 5.38 -18.13 4.21
C ILE A 155 6.38 -18.07 5.37
N VAL A 156 7.53 -17.46 5.12
CA VAL A 156 8.47 -17.11 6.18
C VAL A 156 7.84 -15.99 7.00
N TRP A 157 7.32 -16.35 8.17
CA TRP A 157 6.75 -15.41 9.12
C TRP A 157 7.87 -14.67 9.83
N THR A 158 8.08 -13.42 9.43
CA THR A 158 8.87 -12.43 10.16
C THR A 158 7.93 -11.39 10.75
N ASP A 159 8.42 -10.57 11.68
CA ASP A 159 7.63 -9.45 12.21
C ASP A 159 7.15 -8.51 11.09
N ALA A 160 8.03 -8.23 10.13
CA ALA A 160 7.71 -7.42 8.96
C ALA A 160 6.62 -8.06 8.08
N THR A 161 6.74 -9.36 7.79
CA THR A 161 5.71 -10.11 7.03
C THR A 161 4.37 -10.12 7.77
N THR A 162 4.41 -10.29 9.09
CA THR A 162 3.23 -10.31 9.97
C THR A 162 2.52 -8.96 9.92
N ILE A 163 3.25 -7.86 10.17
CA ILE A 163 2.72 -6.50 10.11
C ILE A 163 2.13 -6.23 8.73
N HIS A 164 2.88 -6.50 7.67
CA HIS A 164 2.45 -6.25 6.29
C HIS A 164 1.12 -6.95 5.96
N ILE A 165 1.00 -8.24 6.30
CA ILE A 165 -0.18 -9.04 6.00
C ILE A 165 -1.38 -8.60 6.84
N TYR A 166 -1.23 -8.47 8.16
CA TYR A 166 -2.37 -8.13 9.03
C TYR A 166 -2.85 -6.70 8.82
N PHE A 167 -1.95 -5.73 8.73
CA PHE A 167 -2.31 -4.34 8.45
C PHE A 167 -2.84 -4.20 7.02
N GLY A 168 -2.29 -4.96 6.06
CA GLY A 168 -2.80 -5.01 4.69
C GLY A 168 -4.25 -5.50 4.63
N TYR A 169 -4.59 -6.61 5.29
CA TYR A 169 -5.98 -7.08 5.35
C TYR A 169 -6.90 -6.11 6.09
N GLY A 170 -6.45 -5.55 7.21
CA GLY A 170 -7.19 -4.54 7.97
C GLY A 170 -7.51 -3.31 7.13
N LEU A 171 -6.50 -2.80 6.40
CA LEU A 171 -6.63 -1.67 5.49
C LEU A 171 -7.64 -1.93 4.38
N ILE A 172 -7.64 -3.13 3.79
CA ILE A 172 -8.54 -3.44 2.68
C ILE A 172 -9.98 -3.56 3.19
N ALA A 173 -10.18 -4.21 4.35
CA ALA A 173 -11.49 -4.30 4.97
C ALA A 173 -12.02 -2.92 5.36
N SER A 174 -11.19 -2.07 5.99
CA SER A 174 -11.57 -0.71 6.34
C SER A 174 -11.88 0.12 5.10
N PHE A 175 -11.06 0.02 4.05
CA PHE A 175 -11.22 0.79 2.81
C PHE A 175 -12.54 0.46 2.10
N ILE A 176 -12.94 -0.81 2.07
CA ILE A 176 -14.25 -1.22 1.52
C ILE A 176 -15.39 -0.62 2.36
N LEU A 177 -15.33 -0.74 3.69
CA LEU A 177 -16.34 -0.14 4.56
C LEU A 177 -16.37 1.38 4.40
N HIS A 178 -15.22 2.02 4.27
CA HIS A 178 -15.08 3.45 4.13
C HIS A 178 -15.66 3.96 2.80
N LEU A 179 -15.47 3.23 1.71
CA LEU A 179 -16.12 3.49 0.43
C LEU A 179 -17.66 3.42 0.53
N LEU A 180 -18.18 2.39 1.21
CA LEU A 180 -19.62 2.25 1.44
C LEU A 180 -20.16 3.41 2.30
N LEU A 181 -19.48 3.74 3.39
CA LEU A 181 -19.83 4.87 4.26
C LEU A 181 -19.78 6.21 3.53
N GLY A 182 -18.88 6.38 2.56
CA GLY A 182 -18.82 7.58 1.72
C GLY A 182 -20.01 7.72 0.75
N ALA A 183 -20.53 6.58 0.27
CA ALA A 183 -21.68 6.55 -0.64
C ALA A 183 -23.01 6.87 0.06
N PHE A 184 -23.19 6.42 1.30
CA PHE A 184 -24.44 6.63 2.06
C PHE A 184 -24.42 7.95 2.84
N ARG A 185 -24.85 9.06 2.24
CA ARG A 185 -24.89 10.37 2.91
C ARG A 185 -26.11 10.51 3.82
N ALA A 186 -25.90 10.97 5.06
CA ALA A 186 -26.99 11.35 5.96
C ALA A 186 -27.80 12.54 5.40
N TYR A 187 -29.12 12.51 5.60
CA TYR A 187 -30.03 13.60 5.21
C TYR A 187 -29.94 14.79 6.18
N ASP A 188 -29.87 14.50 7.48
CA ASP A 188 -29.73 15.52 8.52
C ASP A 188 -28.35 16.20 8.44
N MET A 189 -28.34 17.53 8.56
CA MET A 189 -27.12 18.33 8.38
C MET A 189 -26.09 18.12 9.49
N GLU A 190 -26.53 17.98 10.74
CA GLU A 190 -25.62 17.80 11.88
C GLU A 190 -24.92 16.44 11.79
N ILE A 191 -25.71 15.39 11.56
CA ILE A 191 -25.19 14.02 11.35
C ILE A 191 -24.27 13.99 10.13
N ARG A 192 -24.63 14.69 9.05
CA ARG A 192 -23.80 14.77 7.84
C ARG A 192 -22.45 15.43 8.12
N MET A 193 -22.38 16.45 8.96
CA MET A 193 -21.10 17.08 9.32
C MET A 193 -20.20 16.15 10.15
N ILE A 194 -20.80 15.36 11.05
CA ILE A 194 -20.08 14.30 11.78
C ILE A 194 -19.56 13.26 10.80
N GLN A 195 -20.40 12.80 9.88
CA GLN A 195 -20.03 11.82 8.85
C GLN A 195 -18.88 12.33 7.97
N ILE A 196 -18.94 13.59 7.50
CA ILE A 196 -17.86 14.21 6.71
C ILE A 196 -16.56 14.27 7.52
N SER A 197 -16.65 14.56 8.83
CA SER A 197 -15.49 14.58 9.71
C SER A 197 -14.85 13.21 9.86
N LEU A 198 -15.67 12.19 10.14
CA LEU A 198 -15.22 10.82 10.28
C LEU A 198 -14.66 10.26 8.98
N HIS A 199 -15.34 10.49 7.85
CA HIS A 199 -14.87 10.08 6.53
C HIS A 199 -13.52 10.72 6.19
N TRP A 200 -13.38 12.02 6.45
CA TRP A 200 -12.11 12.70 6.24
C TRP A 200 -10.99 12.16 7.12
N GLY A 201 -11.24 12.00 8.43
CA GLY A 201 -10.25 11.51 9.39
C GLY A 201 -9.84 10.05 9.11
N LEU A 202 -10.81 9.20 8.82
CA LEU A 202 -10.59 7.80 8.48
C LEU A 202 -9.77 7.67 7.19
N GLY A 203 -10.02 8.51 6.18
CA GLY A 203 -9.24 8.50 4.94
C GLY A 203 -7.75 8.77 5.18
N TRP A 204 -7.43 9.78 6.00
CA TRP A 204 -6.02 10.04 6.36
C TRP A 204 -5.39 8.92 7.18
N LEU A 205 -6.15 8.32 8.10
CA LEU A 205 -5.69 7.19 8.89
C LEU A 205 -5.39 5.97 8.02
N GLU A 206 -6.30 5.63 7.10
CA GLU A 206 -6.09 4.55 6.13
C GLU A 206 -4.88 4.82 5.24
N TYR A 207 -4.72 6.05 4.78
CA TYR A 207 -3.55 6.42 4.00
C TYR A 207 -2.25 6.27 4.80
N ALA A 208 -2.23 6.68 6.08
CA ALA A 208 -1.07 6.46 6.94
C ALA A 208 -0.78 4.97 7.16
N VAL A 209 -1.81 4.15 7.39
CA VAL A 209 -1.67 2.69 7.51
C VAL A 209 -1.15 2.08 6.21
N ALA A 210 -1.63 2.51 5.04
CA ALA A 210 -1.13 2.05 3.75
C ALA A 210 0.36 2.33 3.57
N ASN A 211 0.83 3.50 4.00
CA ASN A 211 2.24 3.84 3.99
C ASN A 211 3.06 2.93 4.90
N VAL A 212 2.57 2.61 6.11
CA VAL A 212 3.21 1.65 7.01
C VAL A 212 3.27 0.25 6.38
N VAL A 213 2.19 -0.20 5.74
CA VAL A 213 2.15 -1.49 5.03
C VAL A 213 3.18 -1.52 3.91
N ILE A 214 3.27 -0.48 3.08
CA ILE A 214 4.28 -0.39 2.01
C ILE A 214 5.69 -0.42 2.58
N MET A 215 6.00 0.39 3.60
CA MET A 215 7.32 0.42 4.23
C MET A 215 7.70 -0.90 4.90
N SER A 216 6.76 -1.59 5.53
CA SER A 216 7.01 -2.91 6.16
C SER A 216 7.45 -3.98 5.16
N SER A 217 7.14 -3.82 3.87
CA SER A 217 7.55 -4.77 2.85
C SER A 217 9.07 -4.83 2.64
N MET A 218 9.84 -3.82 3.06
CA MET A 218 11.30 -3.83 3.05
C MET A 218 11.89 -4.89 3.99
N GLY A 219 11.21 -5.18 5.11
CA GLY A 219 11.64 -6.19 6.07
C GLY A 219 11.26 -7.63 5.69
N ILE A 220 10.57 -7.81 4.56
CA ILE A 220 10.20 -9.14 4.06
C ILE A 220 11.43 -9.69 3.32
N PRO A 221 11.97 -10.87 3.66
CA PRO A 221 13.17 -11.45 3.01
C PRO A 221 13.05 -11.69 1.50
N SER A 222 11.86 -11.46 0.96
CA SER A 222 11.52 -11.63 -0.44
C SER A 222 10.63 -10.49 -0.95
N GLY A 223 10.68 -9.35 -0.25
CA GLY A 223 10.12 -8.08 -0.67
C GLY A 223 10.94 -7.47 -1.80
N ILE A 224 10.30 -6.59 -2.56
CA ILE A 224 10.90 -5.93 -3.73
C ILE A 224 11.50 -4.56 -3.35
N LEU A 225 11.04 -3.96 -2.26
CA LEU A 225 11.54 -2.67 -1.77
C LEU A 225 12.94 -2.82 -1.12
N ASN A 226 13.92 -2.16 -1.73
CA ASN A 226 15.28 -1.98 -1.24
C ASN A 226 15.49 -0.56 -0.65
N CYS A 227 16.65 -0.31 -0.03
CA CYS A 227 16.96 0.99 0.59
C CYS A 227 16.81 2.17 -0.38
N THR A 228 17.25 2.03 -1.63
CA THR A 228 17.15 3.09 -2.65
C THR A 228 15.68 3.41 -2.94
N SER A 229 14.86 2.39 -3.17
CA SER A 229 13.42 2.56 -3.39
C SER A 229 12.72 3.15 -2.17
N LEU A 230 13.15 2.83 -0.94
CA LEU A 230 12.61 3.46 0.27
C LEU A 230 12.93 4.96 0.34
N VAL A 231 14.16 5.37 0.00
CA VAL A 231 14.53 6.79 -0.06
C VAL A 231 13.67 7.53 -1.09
N VAL A 232 13.48 6.95 -2.28
CA VAL A 232 12.59 7.50 -3.31
C VAL A 232 11.15 7.61 -2.78
N TYR A 233 10.69 6.60 -2.04
CA TYR A 233 9.35 6.59 -1.44
C TYR A 233 9.18 7.67 -0.37
N ILE A 234 10.16 7.86 0.52
CA ILE A 234 10.13 8.91 1.54
C ILE A 234 10.14 10.30 0.89
N ALA A 235 10.99 10.49 -0.13
CA ALA A 235 11.02 11.73 -0.90
C ALA A 235 9.67 12.01 -1.56
N PHE A 236 9.01 10.98 -2.09
CA PHE A 236 7.67 11.09 -2.64
C PHE A 236 6.64 11.57 -1.60
N LEU A 237 6.64 11.00 -0.39
CA LEU A 237 5.74 11.42 0.69
C LEU A 237 6.00 12.87 1.13
N ALA A 238 7.27 13.28 1.21
CA ALA A 238 7.63 14.66 1.49
C ALA A 238 7.09 15.62 0.41
N VAL A 239 7.23 15.26 -0.86
CA VAL A 239 6.69 16.04 -1.97
C VAL A 239 5.16 16.13 -1.90
N GLN A 240 4.45 15.04 -1.64
CA GLN A 240 3.00 15.08 -1.46
C GLN A 240 2.57 16.01 -0.32
N LEU A 241 3.27 15.95 0.81
CA LEU A 241 3.01 16.84 1.94
C LEU A 241 3.22 18.30 1.54
N MET A 242 4.29 18.61 0.81
CA MET A 242 4.57 19.95 0.29
C MET A 242 3.46 20.46 -0.64
N PHE A 243 2.97 19.64 -1.58
CA PHE A 243 1.84 20.00 -2.42
C PHE A 243 0.57 20.24 -1.62
N THR A 244 0.29 19.38 -0.64
CA THR A 244 -0.89 19.49 0.22
C THR A 244 -0.85 20.77 1.04
N LEU A 245 0.28 21.08 1.68
CA LEU A 245 0.47 22.31 2.44
C LEU A 245 0.42 23.56 1.54
N GLY A 246 1.05 23.50 0.37
CA GLY A 246 1.05 24.60 -0.60
C GLY A 246 -0.36 24.94 -1.08
N MET A 247 -1.16 23.92 -1.40
CA MET A 247 -2.55 24.11 -1.81
C MET A 247 -3.45 24.57 -0.67
N GLU A 248 -3.21 24.10 0.56
CA GLU A 248 -3.93 24.58 1.73
C GLU A 248 -3.70 26.09 1.95
N VAL A 249 -2.45 26.56 1.83
CA VAL A 249 -2.12 27.99 1.89
C VAL A 249 -2.77 28.75 0.73
N HIS A 250 -2.71 28.21 -0.49
CA HIS A 250 -3.33 28.84 -1.66
C HIS A 250 -4.84 29.03 -1.49
N ILE A 251 -5.56 28.01 -1.01
CA ILE A 251 -7.01 28.11 -0.81
C ILE A 251 -7.35 29.13 0.27
N ARG A 252 -6.58 29.19 1.36
CA ARG A 252 -6.80 30.21 2.40
C ARG A 252 -6.70 31.63 1.83
N ARG A 253 -5.69 31.87 0.99
CA ARG A 253 -5.54 33.17 0.31
C ARG A 253 -6.70 33.47 -0.64
N VAL A 254 -7.17 32.47 -1.38
CA VAL A 254 -8.34 32.61 -2.25
C VAL A 254 -9.62 32.89 -1.46
N ASP A 255 -9.80 32.25 -0.30
CA ASP A 255 -10.94 32.50 0.57
C ASP A 255 -10.90 33.92 1.17
N ASP A 256 -9.71 34.44 1.49
CA ASP A 256 -9.52 35.83 1.92
C ASP A 256 -9.88 36.83 0.79
N GLU A 257 -9.47 36.55 -0.46
CA GLU A 257 -9.82 37.37 -1.63
C GLU A 257 -11.33 37.37 -1.92
N LEU A 258 -12.01 36.25 -1.68
CA LEU A 258 -13.44 36.11 -1.87
C LEU A 258 -14.27 36.73 -0.74
N ALA A 259 -13.64 37.11 0.38
CA ALA A 259 -14.28 37.68 1.56
C ALA A 259 -15.54 36.90 2.00
N LEU A 260 -15.45 35.56 2.01
CA LEU A 260 -16.59 34.68 2.24
C LEU A 260 -17.20 34.90 3.63
N GLN A 261 -18.50 35.18 3.68
CA GLN A 261 -19.28 35.18 4.92
C GLN A 261 -20.32 34.05 4.92
N PRO A 262 -20.31 33.15 5.92
CA PRO A 262 -19.28 32.99 6.97
C PRO A 262 -17.95 32.47 6.41
N PRO A 263 -16.82 32.59 7.12
CA PRO A 263 -15.56 31.96 6.69
C PRO A 263 -15.73 30.44 6.50
N ARG A 264 -14.94 29.86 5.60
CA ARG A 264 -14.94 28.41 5.38
C ARG A 264 -14.36 27.70 6.61
N SER A 265 -14.98 26.60 7.02
CA SER A 265 -14.31 25.66 7.92
C SER A 265 -13.32 24.82 7.12
N TYR A 266 -12.04 24.85 7.52
CA TYR A 266 -10.97 24.05 6.91
C TYR A 266 -10.86 22.64 7.50
N LEU A 267 -11.55 22.40 8.62
CA LEU A 267 -11.58 21.13 9.35
C LEU A 267 -13.02 20.88 9.88
N PRO A 268 -13.72 19.84 9.40
CA PRO A 268 -13.34 18.90 8.34
C PRO A 268 -13.39 19.52 6.94
N SER A 269 -13.08 18.73 5.90
CA SER A 269 -13.09 19.19 4.50
C SER A 269 -14.35 20.00 4.17
N PRO A 270 -14.20 21.21 3.60
CA PRO A 270 -15.30 22.16 3.48
C PRO A 270 -16.44 21.63 2.63
N VAL A 271 -17.68 21.81 3.08
CA VAL A 271 -18.85 21.56 2.24
C VAL A 271 -18.83 22.58 1.09
N MET A 272 -19.03 22.07 -0.13
CA MET A 272 -19.09 22.91 -1.32
C MET A 272 -20.22 23.93 -1.16
N ARG A 273 -19.90 25.22 -1.31
CA ARG A 273 -20.92 26.27 -1.46
C ARG A 273 -21.19 26.42 -2.94
N LEU A 274 -22.46 26.35 -3.33
CA LEU A 274 -22.84 26.63 -4.71
C LEU A 274 -22.52 28.09 -5.02
N PHE A 275 -21.42 28.33 -5.71
CA PHE A 275 -21.16 29.61 -6.36
C PHE A 275 -21.52 29.49 -7.83
N HIS A 276 -22.32 30.44 -8.33
CA HIS A 276 -22.61 30.56 -9.76
C HIS A 276 -21.41 31.08 -10.57
N ARG A 277 -20.31 31.45 -9.91
CA ARG A 277 -19.09 32.01 -10.51
C ARG A 277 -17.91 31.08 -10.28
N ASP A 278 -17.03 30.97 -11.27
CA ASP A 278 -15.78 30.22 -11.10
C ASP A 278 -14.99 30.86 -9.97
N ALA A 279 -14.52 30.04 -9.04
CA ALA A 279 -13.63 30.52 -8.01
C ALA A 279 -12.32 31.02 -8.67
N PRO A 280 -11.75 32.12 -8.19
CA PRO A 280 -10.56 32.71 -8.77
C PRO A 280 -9.43 31.68 -8.81
N HIS A 281 -8.51 31.87 -9.76
CA HIS A 281 -7.36 30.98 -9.95
C HIS A 281 -7.71 29.53 -10.31
N ALA A 282 -8.90 29.26 -10.87
CA ALA A 282 -9.27 27.93 -11.38
C ALA A 282 -8.22 27.34 -12.34
N ASN A 283 -7.73 28.15 -13.30
CA ASN A 283 -6.69 27.72 -14.24
C ASN A 283 -5.39 27.31 -13.55
N PHE A 284 -4.94 28.08 -12.56
CA PHE A 284 -3.75 27.77 -11.77
C PHE A 284 -3.91 26.44 -11.01
N ARG A 285 -5.07 26.22 -10.38
CA ARG A 285 -5.36 24.95 -9.72
C ARG A 285 -5.32 23.79 -10.70
N MET A 286 -5.90 23.92 -11.89
CA MET A 286 -5.86 22.88 -12.93
C MET A 286 -4.42 22.54 -13.36
N TRP A 287 -3.56 23.56 -13.54
CA TRP A 287 -2.13 23.35 -13.81
C TRP A 287 -1.42 22.59 -12.67
N ILE A 288 -1.69 22.96 -11.41
CA ILE A 288 -1.15 22.24 -10.26
C ILE A 288 -1.63 20.78 -10.23
N LEU A 289 -2.89 20.50 -10.58
CA LEU A 289 -3.40 19.14 -10.60
C LEU A 289 -2.66 18.28 -11.62
N GLY A 290 -2.49 18.82 -12.84
CA GLY A 290 -1.73 18.16 -13.90
C GLY A 290 -0.28 17.93 -13.49
N PHE A 291 0.37 18.95 -12.91
CA PHE A 291 1.74 18.85 -12.43
C PHE A 291 1.89 17.83 -11.30
N PHE A 292 0.98 17.83 -10.32
CA PHE A 292 0.94 16.86 -9.23
C PHE A 292 0.80 15.43 -9.77
N PHE A 293 -0.10 15.20 -10.72
CA PHE A 293 -0.24 13.90 -11.37
C PHE A 293 1.04 13.45 -12.08
N LEU A 294 1.70 14.34 -12.83
CA LEU A 294 2.97 14.04 -13.48
C LEU A 294 4.08 13.69 -12.47
N VAL A 295 4.13 14.38 -11.34
CA VAL A 295 5.05 14.09 -10.24
C VAL A 295 4.77 12.70 -9.67
N CYS A 296 3.51 12.33 -9.41
CA CYS A 296 3.15 10.99 -8.96
C CYS A 296 3.59 9.90 -9.95
N VAL A 297 3.40 10.12 -11.25
CA VAL A 297 3.85 9.19 -12.29
C VAL A 297 5.38 9.10 -12.31
N ALA A 298 6.10 10.22 -12.23
CA ALA A 298 7.56 10.24 -12.22
C ALA A 298 8.14 9.47 -11.02
N PHE A 299 7.58 9.67 -9.82
CA PHE A 299 7.98 8.92 -8.64
C PHE A 299 7.62 7.44 -8.72
N PHE A 300 6.45 7.10 -9.28
CA PHE A 300 6.10 5.71 -9.56
C PHE A 300 7.11 5.06 -10.51
N THR A 301 7.49 5.73 -11.60
CA THR A 301 8.51 5.24 -12.52
C THR A 301 9.87 5.10 -11.83
N ALA A 302 10.29 6.07 -11.02
CA ALA A 302 11.52 5.98 -10.25
C ALA A 302 11.51 4.81 -9.25
N LEU A 303 10.39 4.60 -8.55
CA LEU A 303 10.20 3.43 -7.68
C LEU A 303 10.29 2.14 -8.49
N HIS A 304 9.64 2.08 -9.65
CA HIS A 304 9.68 0.91 -10.50
C HIS A 304 11.10 0.56 -10.97
N LEU A 305 11.84 1.56 -11.45
CA LEU A 305 13.21 1.40 -11.90
C LEU A 305 14.14 0.98 -10.76
N THR A 306 14.04 1.62 -9.59
CA THR A 306 14.89 1.29 -8.44
C THR A 306 14.61 -0.10 -7.85
N MET A 307 13.38 -0.60 -8.02
CA MET A 307 13.02 -1.98 -7.67
C MET A 307 13.61 -3.00 -8.65
N ASP A 308 13.66 -2.69 -9.95
CA ASP A 308 14.20 -3.59 -10.98
C ASP A 308 15.74 -3.65 -10.95
N PHE A 309 16.44 -2.52 -10.76
CA PHE A 309 17.91 -2.48 -10.70
C PHE A 309 18.51 -3.20 -9.49
N GLY A 310 17.72 -3.51 -8.47
CA GLY A 310 18.17 -4.31 -7.33
C GLY A 310 18.49 -5.76 -7.69
N PHE A 311 17.99 -6.27 -8.83
CA PHE A 311 18.20 -7.66 -9.25
C PHE A 311 19.50 -7.91 -10.03
N GLU A 312 20.07 -6.89 -10.70
CA GLU A 312 21.22 -7.08 -11.59
C GLU A 312 22.59 -7.02 -10.88
N PHE A 313 22.66 -6.46 -9.67
CA PHE A 313 23.92 -6.30 -8.93
C PHE A 313 24.19 -7.39 -7.88
N SER A 314 23.53 -8.54 -7.96
CA SER A 314 24.08 -9.71 -7.28
C SER A 314 25.19 -10.24 -8.18
N PRO A 315 26.48 -9.97 -7.89
CA PRO A 315 27.56 -10.47 -8.73
C PRO A 315 27.37 -11.98 -8.77
N ALA A 316 27.06 -12.50 -9.96
CA ALA A 316 27.17 -13.92 -10.21
C ALA A 316 28.56 -14.29 -9.70
N SER A 317 28.62 -15.09 -8.64
CA SER A 317 29.84 -15.70 -8.16
C SER A 317 30.54 -16.24 -9.40
N GLN A 318 31.63 -15.56 -9.81
CA GLN A 318 32.43 -16.04 -10.91
C GLN A 318 32.84 -17.46 -10.53
N PRO A 319 32.55 -18.47 -11.35
CA PRO A 319 33.06 -19.79 -11.10
C PRO A 319 34.58 -19.68 -11.11
N SER A 320 35.20 -19.99 -9.98
CA SER A 320 36.63 -20.17 -9.82
C SER A 320 37.11 -21.37 -10.62
#